data_AF-A0ABD7HPF3-F1
#
_entry.id   AF-A0ABD7HPF3-F1
#
_cell.length_a   1.000
_cell.length_b   1.000
_cell.length_c   1.000
_cell.angle_alpha   90.00
_cell.angle_beta   90.00
_cell.angle_gamma   90.00
#
_symmetry.space_group_name_H-M   'P 1'
#
loop_
_entity.id
_entity.type
_entity.pdbx_description
1 polymer ?
#
loop_
_entity_poly.entity_id
_entity_poly.type
_entity_poly.pdbx_seq_one_letter_code
_entity_poly.pdbx_strand_id
1 'polypeptide(L)'
;TITGETVVYSNYKPPGDAFDKTGAKSPGYPGDYPAGSLPREFVPPKDGPKWVPNPNPKGNRFGWLDADGNVWVPTGQGGLAHGGPHWDVQDPKTGKHENVPPPLPEGEGK
;
A
#
# COMPACT_ATOMS: atom_id res chain seq x y z
N THR A 1 13.50 5.04 -27.83
CA THR A 1 14.26 4.23 -26.85
C THR A 1 13.49 4.23 -25.55
N ILE A 2 12.87 3.11 -25.17
CA ILE A 2 12.27 2.95 -23.85
C ILE A 2 13.35 2.25 -23.03
N THR A 3 14.12 3.05 -22.28
CA THR A 3 15.18 2.55 -21.40
C THR A 3 14.55 1.68 -20.32
N GLY A 4 14.88 0.40 -20.36
CA GLY A 4 14.64 -0.56 -19.29
C GLY A 4 15.49 -0.29 -18.05
N GLU A 5 15.29 -1.17 -17.06
CA GLU A 5 15.92 -1.21 -15.74
C GLU A 5 15.54 -0.03 -14.84
N THR A 6 14.69 -0.24 -13.83
CA THR A 6 15.11 -1.00 -12.64
C THR A 6 13.86 -1.55 -11.94
N VAL A 7 13.54 -2.83 -12.12
CA VAL A 7 12.70 -3.52 -11.14
C VAL A 7 13.63 -3.85 -9.98
N VAL A 8 13.83 -2.86 -9.10
CA VAL A 8 14.64 -3.00 -7.89
C VAL A 8 13.96 -4.07 -7.04
N TYR A 9 14.57 -5.24 -6.91
CA TYR A 9 14.33 -6.10 -5.76
C TYR A 9 14.71 -5.26 -4.53
N SER A 10 13.73 -4.64 -3.86
CA SER A 10 14.00 -3.56 -2.92
C SER A 10 14.83 -4.02 -1.72
N ASN A 11 15.96 -3.35 -1.49
CA ASN A 11 16.75 -3.41 -0.25
C ASN A 11 16.22 -2.42 0.82
N TYR A 12 15.03 -1.86 0.64
CA TYR A 12 14.49 -0.86 1.55
C TYR A 12 13.84 -1.54 2.75
N LYS A 13 14.37 -1.27 3.94
CA LYS A 13 13.74 -1.68 5.19
C LYS A 13 12.50 -0.80 5.44
N PRO A 14 11.32 -1.38 5.71
CA PRO A 14 10.18 -0.58 6.14
C PRO A 14 10.52 0.19 7.43
N PRO A 15 10.03 1.43 7.60
CA PRO A 15 10.11 2.10 8.89
C PRO A 15 9.33 1.33 9.96
N GLY A 16 9.64 1.54 11.24
CA GLY A 16 9.04 0.77 12.34
C GLY A 16 7.51 0.88 12.43
N ASP A 17 6.94 2.01 11.97
CA ASP A 17 5.50 2.28 11.96
C ASP A 17 4.80 1.79 10.68
N ALA A 18 5.51 1.17 9.72
CA ALA A 18 4.92 0.69 8.46
C ALA A 18 3.85 -0.40 8.63
N PHE A 19 3.86 -1.08 9.78
CA PHE A 19 2.87 -2.10 10.17
C PHE A 19 1.84 -1.56 11.16
N ASP A 20 2.05 -0.36 11.71
CA ASP A 20 1.15 0.22 12.71
C ASP A 20 -0.12 0.75 12.02
N LYS A 21 -1.24 0.08 12.29
CA LYS A 21 -2.58 0.44 11.77
C LYS A 21 -3.04 1.83 12.20
N THR A 22 -2.41 2.42 13.21
CA THR A 22 -2.73 3.75 13.77
C THR A 22 -1.59 4.75 13.63
N GLY A 23 -0.44 4.35 13.09
CA GLY A 23 0.76 5.18 12.98
C GLY A 23 0.76 6.13 11.78
N ALA A 24 1.91 6.76 11.52
CA ALA A 24 2.06 7.66 10.36
C ALA A 24 2.06 6.92 9.01
N LYS A 25 2.10 5.58 9.03
CA LYS A 25 1.85 4.69 7.89
C LYS A 25 0.57 3.87 8.03
N SER A 26 -0.38 4.32 8.84
CA SER A 26 -1.75 3.80 8.83
C SER A 26 -2.32 3.78 7.39
N PRO A 27 -3.02 2.72 6.97
CA PRO A 27 -3.48 1.58 7.78
C PRO A 27 -2.45 0.45 7.99
N GLY A 28 -1.18 0.68 7.68
CA GLY A 28 -0.11 -0.27 7.93
C GLY A 28 0.08 -1.25 6.77
N TYR A 29 0.37 -2.51 7.09
CA TYR A 29 0.58 -3.56 6.12
C TYR A 29 -0.76 -4.22 5.72
N PRO A 30 -1.15 -4.23 4.44
CA PRO A 30 -2.44 -4.82 4.03
C PRO A 30 -2.55 -6.32 4.33
N GLY A 31 -1.43 -7.05 4.37
CA GLY A 31 -1.41 -8.48 4.70
C GLY A 31 -1.74 -8.80 6.17
N ASP A 32 -1.81 -7.80 7.05
CA ASP A 32 -2.26 -7.97 8.45
C ASP A 32 -3.79 -7.97 8.59
N TYR A 33 -4.52 -7.89 7.47
CA TYR A 33 -5.98 -7.92 7.43
C TYR A 33 -6.46 -9.29 6.92
N PRO A 34 -7.61 -9.80 7.40
CA PRO A 34 -8.15 -11.08 6.93
C PRO A 34 -8.36 -11.08 5.41
N ALA A 35 -8.05 -12.20 4.75
CA ALA A 35 -8.32 -12.38 3.33
C ALA A 35 -9.81 -12.12 3.04
N GLY A 36 -10.11 -11.37 1.97
CA GLY A 36 -11.47 -10.98 1.60
C GLY A 36 -12.10 -9.87 2.46
N SER A 37 -11.40 -9.31 3.46
CA SER A 37 -11.90 -8.17 4.25
C SER A 37 -11.64 -6.81 3.59
N LEU A 38 -10.73 -6.77 2.62
CA LEU A 38 -10.43 -5.58 1.83
C LEU A 38 -11.27 -5.58 0.55
N PRO A 39 -11.71 -4.41 0.04
CA PRO A 39 -12.37 -4.30 -1.27
C PRO A 39 -11.54 -4.86 -2.44
N ARG A 40 -10.21 -4.90 -2.26
CA ARG A 40 -9.23 -5.49 -3.15
C ARG A 40 -8.29 -6.36 -2.35
N GLU A 41 -8.04 -7.57 -2.83
CA GLU A 41 -7.13 -8.49 -2.14
C GLU A 41 -5.67 -8.01 -2.26
N PHE A 42 -4.94 -8.05 -1.16
CA PHE A 42 -3.49 -7.91 -1.15
C PHE A 42 -2.86 -9.29 -1.04
N VAL A 43 -2.03 -9.65 -2.02
CA VAL A 43 -1.22 -10.86 -1.98
C VAL A 43 0.25 -10.44 -1.95
N PRO A 44 1.02 -10.78 -0.91
CA PRO A 44 2.45 -10.46 -0.91
C PRO A 44 3.22 -11.26 -1.96
N PRO A 45 4.40 -10.75 -2.39
CA PRO A 45 5.35 -11.53 -3.18
C PRO A 45 5.71 -12.87 -2.51
N LYS A 46 6.04 -13.88 -3.32
CA LYS A 46 6.36 -15.24 -2.84
C LYS A 46 7.53 -15.28 -1.85
N ASP A 47 8.43 -14.32 -1.92
CA ASP A 47 9.59 -14.18 -1.04
C ASP A 47 9.33 -13.25 0.16
N GLY A 48 8.07 -12.84 0.38
CA GLY A 48 7.61 -12.13 1.55
C GLY A 48 7.30 -10.64 1.31
N PRO A 49 6.92 -9.92 2.38
CA PRO A 49 6.57 -8.51 2.32
C PRO A 49 7.74 -7.65 1.85
N LYS A 50 7.50 -6.76 0.88
CA LYS A 50 8.52 -5.83 0.37
C LYS A 50 8.05 -4.39 0.47
N TRP A 51 8.91 -3.56 1.03
CA TRP A 51 8.74 -2.11 1.05
C TRP A 51 9.50 -1.53 -0.15
N VAL A 52 8.80 -0.83 -1.03
CA VAL A 52 9.33 -0.36 -2.33
C VAL A 52 9.00 1.11 -2.57
N PRO A 53 9.77 1.82 -3.40
CA PRO A 53 9.42 3.17 -3.82
C PRO A 53 8.03 3.22 -4.46
N ASN A 54 7.27 4.28 -4.16
CA ASN A 54 6.04 4.61 -4.86
C ASN A 54 6.42 4.98 -6.32
N PRO A 55 5.86 4.29 -7.33
CA PRO A 55 6.14 4.59 -8.74
C PRO A 55 5.61 5.98 -9.17
N ASN A 56 4.74 6.61 -8.37
CA ASN A 56 4.18 7.93 -8.61
C ASN A 56 4.79 8.98 -7.65
N PRO A 57 5.40 10.07 -8.16
CA PRO A 57 6.14 11.03 -7.34
C PRO A 57 5.26 12.00 -6.53
N LYS A 58 3.93 11.98 -6.70
CA LYS A 58 3.02 12.98 -6.12
C LYS A 58 2.53 12.66 -4.70
N GLY A 59 2.77 11.44 -4.21
CA GLY A 59 2.27 10.97 -2.92
C GLY A 59 3.36 10.55 -1.94
N ASN A 60 2.96 9.79 -0.92
CA ASN A 60 3.90 9.14 -0.01
C ASN A 60 4.92 8.31 -0.80
N ARG A 61 6.20 8.40 -0.44
CA ARG A 61 7.30 7.97 -1.31
C ARG A 61 7.52 6.46 -1.40
N PHE A 62 6.84 5.66 -0.57
CA PHE A 62 7.04 4.23 -0.48
C PHE A 62 5.75 3.51 -0.06
N GLY A 63 5.65 2.23 -0.39
CA GLY A 63 4.53 1.36 -0.04
C GLY A 63 4.88 -0.12 -0.09
N TRP A 64 3.85 -0.96 0.11
CA TRP A 64 3.97 -2.42 0.10
C TRP A 64 3.75 -2.97 -1.31
N LEU A 65 4.70 -3.76 -1.82
CA LEU A 65 4.57 -4.43 -3.10
C LEU A 65 3.61 -5.63 -2.97
N ASP A 66 2.68 -5.78 -3.91
CA ASP A 66 1.88 -6.99 -4.08
C ASP A 66 2.45 -7.92 -5.19
N ALA A 67 1.92 -9.14 -5.28
CA ALA A 67 2.35 -10.17 -6.20
C ALA A 67 2.13 -9.80 -7.68
N ASP A 68 1.20 -8.90 -7.98
CA ASP A 68 0.91 -8.41 -9.32
C ASP A 68 1.82 -7.24 -9.74
N GLY A 69 2.59 -6.71 -8.79
CA GLY A 69 3.54 -5.62 -8.97
C GLY A 69 2.98 -4.24 -8.65
N ASN A 70 1.79 -4.13 -8.05
CA ASN A 70 1.27 -2.85 -7.59
C ASN A 70 1.90 -2.46 -6.24
N VAL A 71 1.92 -1.16 -5.97
CA VAL A 71 2.48 -0.62 -4.73
C VAL A 71 1.37 0.00 -3.90
N TRP A 72 1.12 -0.59 -2.74
CA TRP A 72 0.13 -0.16 -1.75
C TRP A 72 0.73 0.89 -0.84
N VAL A 73 0.48 2.16 -1.16
CA VAL A 73 1.10 3.29 -0.48
C VAL A 73 0.17 3.74 0.65
N PRO A 74 0.52 3.52 1.94
CA PRO A 74 -0.33 3.97 3.04
C PRO A 74 -0.36 5.49 3.09
N THR A 75 -1.54 6.08 3.23
CA THR A 75 -1.70 7.54 3.31
C THR A 75 -1.23 8.11 4.65
N GLY A 76 -1.25 7.29 5.71
CA GLY A 76 -1.10 7.74 7.09
C GLY A 76 -2.37 8.38 7.63
N GLN A 77 -2.29 8.87 8.86
CA GLN A 77 -3.34 9.68 9.48
C GLN A 77 -3.29 11.13 8.94
N GLY A 78 -4.43 11.69 8.50
CA GLY A 78 -4.51 13.10 8.14
C GLY A 78 -5.63 13.48 7.16
N GLY A 79 -5.83 14.79 7.00
CA GLY A 79 -6.91 15.38 6.18
C GLY A 79 -6.80 15.17 4.67
N LEU A 80 -5.65 14.68 4.18
CA LEU A 80 -5.47 14.27 2.78
C LEU A 80 -6.20 12.95 2.46
N ALA A 81 -6.64 12.22 3.47
CA ALA A 81 -7.19 10.87 3.30
C ALA A 81 -8.72 10.82 3.07
N HIS A 82 -9.38 11.96 2.82
CA HIS A 82 -10.79 12.10 2.38
C HIS A 82 -11.77 10.99 2.83
N GLY A 83 -11.79 10.64 4.12
CA GLY A 83 -12.60 9.52 4.63
C GLY A 83 -11.89 8.61 5.64
N GLY A 84 -10.57 8.78 5.82
CA GLY A 84 -9.77 8.06 6.80
C GLY A 84 -8.54 7.41 6.17
N PRO A 85 -7.62 6.85 6.97
CA PRO A 85 -6.43 6.18 6.44
C PRO A 85 -6.80 5.10 5.42
N HIS A 86 -6.06 5.04 4.31
CA HIS A 86 -6.24 4.04 3.26
C HIS A 86 -4.90 3.77 2.55
N TRP A 87 -4.90 2.86 1.58
CA TRP A 87 -3.79 2.70 0.65
C TRP A 87 -4.13 3.30 -0.70
N ASP A 88 -3.25 4.14 -1.23
CA ASP A 88 -3.21 4.44 -2.66
C ASP A 88 -2.49 3.29 -3.35
N VAL A 89 -3.24 2.41 -4.00
CA VAL A 89 -2.70 1.26 -4.74
C VAL A 89 -2.31 1.72 -6.13
N GLN A 90 -1.01 1.87 -6.36
CA GLN A 90 -0.43 2.40 -7.59
C GLN A 90 -0.11 1.26 -8.55
N ASP A 91 -0.64 1.32 -9.76
CA ASP A 91 -0.29 0.41 -10.86
C ASP A 91 0.86 1.03 -11.69
N PRO A 92 2.11 0.52 -11.58
CA PRO A 92 3.24 1.06 -12.32
C PRO A 92 3.16 0.80 -13.82
N LYS A 93 2.35 -0.17 -14.28
CA LYS A 93 2.21 -0.53 -15.69
C LYS A 93 1.32 0.47 -16.42
N THR A 94 0.27 0.96 -15.76
CA THR A 94 -0.70 1.88 -16.37
C THR A 94 -0.62 3.32 -15.85
N GLY A 95 0.07 3.54 -14.73
CA GLY A 95 0.14 4.84 -14.05
C GLY A 95 -1.16 5.24 -13.33
N LYS A 96 -2.15 4.34 -13.26
CA LYS A 96 -3.40 4.55 -12.53
C LYS A 96 -3.22 4.23 -11.04
N HIS A 97 -4.15 4.75 -10.24
CA HIS A 97 -4.25 4.38 -8.83
C HIS A 97 -5.70 4.13 -8.43
N GLU A 98 -5.85 3.36 -7.36
CA GLU A 98 -7.11 3.05 -6.69
C GLU A 98 -6.93 3.26 -5.19
N ASN A 99 -7.95 3.77 -4.51
CA ASN A 99 -7.92 3.98 -3.07
C ASN A 99 -8.59 2.79 -2.39
N VAL A 100 -7.83 2.04 -1.60
CA VAL A 100 -8.35 0.87 -0.87
C VAL A 100 -8.41 1.21 0.61
N PRO A 101 -9.60 1.35 1.22
CA PRO A 101 -9.72 1.52 2.65
C PRO A 101 -9.42 0.21 3.40
N PRO A 102 -8.98 0.28 4.67
CA PRO A 102 -9.03 -0.88 5.55
C PRO A 102 -10.48 -1.31 5.77
N PRO A 103 -10.72 -2.53 6.29
CA PRO A 103 -12.08 -2.93 6.65
C PRO A 103 -12.61 -1.94 7.68
N LEU A 104 -13.92 -1.67 7.63
CA LEU A 104 -14.59 -0.93 8.70
C LEU A 104 -14.31 -1.65 10.02
N PRO A 105 -14.11 -0.92 11.14
CA PRO A 105 -14.05 -1.55 12.44
C PRO A 105 -15.32 -2.39 12.63
N GLU A 106 -15.14 -3.65 13.05
CA GLU A 106 -16.26 -4.56 13.30
C GLU A 106 -17.29 -3.88 14.22
N GLY A 107 -18.47 -3.55 13.68
CA GLY A 107 -19.54 -2.89 14.44
C GLY A 107 -20.24 -1.73 13.73
N GLU A 108 -19.72 -1.19 12.63
CA GLU A 108 -20.38 -0.10 11.88
C GLU A 108 -21.01 -0.58 10.56
N GLY A 109 -21.83 -1.63 10.64
CA GLY A 109 -22.80 -1.94 9.59
C GLY A 109 -24.10 -1.21 9.90
N LYS A 110 -24.54 -0.29 9.03
CA LYS A 110 -25.91 0.21 9.03
C LYS A 110 -26.85 -0.83 8.45
#